data_AF-A0A8X8A2X4-F1
#
_entry.id   AF-A0A8X8A2X4-F1
#
_cell.length_a   1.000
_cell.length_b   1.000
_cell.length_c   1.000
_cell.angle_alpha   90.00
_cell.angle_beta   90.00
_cell.angle_gamma   90.00
#
_symmetry.space_group_name_H-M   'P 1'
#
loop_
_entity.id
_entity.type
_entity.pdbx_description
1 polymer ?
#
loop_
_entity_poly.entity_id
_entity_poly.type
_entity_poly.pdbx_seq_one_letter_code
_entity_poly.pdbx_strand_id
1 'polypeptide(L)'
;MFSVALLAACVRRGLKVLSATGAGARADPTRIRVADLRESTNDPLSRAVRYRLRKDHGIEGGIPVVFSLEKPKAKLLPFKGPSGEEENPSDYQVVPGFRVRIIPVLGTIPAIFGQVMASYVVTQLTGLNVQPEPIVNLDLDHYRVLHQRLIEHEESLFGTAMQVQVDVEEVMYVAKELWHVRSARDQFAKDVGRGMWRSVNELMLVRWDKEKPASVSNLILLKFKEADEHESRTLEEIKELEPEFYERVESALKRAQMDFGL
;
A
#
# COMPACT_ATOMS: atom_id res chain seq x y z
N MET A 1 6.88 1.64 -25.90
CA MET A 1 7.07 0.98 -24.59
C MET A 1 5.84 0.10 -24.37
N PHE A 2 5.92 -1.16 -24.80
CA PHE A 2 4.76 -2.06 -24.94
C PHE A 2 4.00 -2.33 -23.63
N SER A 3 4.69 -2.27 -22.48
CA SER A 3 4.09 -2.50 -21.16
C SER A 3 3.00 -1.47 -20.80
N VAL A 4 3.22 -0.18 -21.06
CA VAL A 4 2.25 0.89 -20.73
C VAL A 4 0.95 0.70 -21.52
N ALA A 5 1.07 0.43 -22.82
CA ALA A 5 -0.09 0.23 -23.69
C ALA A 5 -0.91 -1.01 -23.28
N LEU A 6 -0.24 -2.11 -22.90
CA LEU A 6 -0.89 -3.31 -22.40
C LEU A 6 -1.63 -3.04 -21.08
N LEU A 7 -0.95 -2.44 -20.10
CA LEU A 7 -1.57 -2.08 -18.81
C LEU A 7 -2.80 -1.20 -19.01
N ALA A 8 -2.69 -0.16 -19.85
CA ALA A 8 -3.80 0.73 -20.15
C ALA A 8 -4.96 0.02 -20.89
N ALA A 9 -4.67 -0.95 -21.75
CA ALA A 9 -5.69 -1.74 -22.41
C ALA A 9 -6.42 -2.66 -21.43
N CYS A 10 -5.69 -3.30 -20.50
CA CYS A 10 -6.29 -4.16 -19.47
C CYS A 10 -7.22 -3.36 -18.55
N VAL A 11 -6.73 -2.24 -18.00
CA VAL A 11 -7.53 -1.38 -17.12
C VAL A 11 -8.80 -0.89 -17.80
N ARG A 12 -8.70 -0.39 -19.05
CA ARG A 12 -9.87 0.09 -19.80
C ARG A 12 -10.90 -0.99 -20.12
N ARG A 13 -10.48 -2.25 -20.17
CA ARG A 13 -11.34 -3.41 -20.44
C ARG A 13 -11.81 -4.12 -19.17
N GLY A 14 -11.46 -3.60 -17.99
CA GLY A 14 -11.76 -4.27 -16.72
C GLY A 14 -11.05 -5.62 -16.55
N LEU A 15 -9.94 -5.86 -17.27
CA LEU A 15 -9.17 -7.09 -17.17
C LEU A 15 -8.21 -7.00 -15.98
N LYS A 16 -8.27 -8.00 -15.10
CA LYS A 16 -7.31 -8.15 -13.99
C LYS A 16 -5.90 -8.26 -14.56
N VAL A 17 -4.98 -7.47 -14.02
CA VAL A 17 -3.58 -7.44 -14.46
C VAL A 17 -2.66 -7.28 -13.26
N LEU A 18 -1.51 -7.96 -13.29
CA LEU A 18 -0.42 -7.84 -12.34
C LEU A 18 0.86 -7.56 -13.13
N SER A 19 1.69 -6.62 -12.66
CA SER A 19 2.98 -6.33 -13.29
C SER A 19 4.13 -6.48 -12.30
N ALA A 20 5.36 -6.50 -12.81
CA ALA A 20 6.56 -6.33 -12.03
C ALA A 20 7.28 -5.04 -12.45
N THR A 21 8.04 -4.46 -11.52
CA THR A 21 8.92 -3.33 -11.79
C THR A 21 10.38 -3.79 -11.97
N GLY A 22 11.35 -2.86 -12.03
CA GLY A 22 12.75 -3.24 -12.23
C GLY A 22 13.35 -4.02 -11.05
N ALA A 23 13.72 -5.29 -11.28
CA ALA A 23 14.42 -6.14 -10.32
C ALA A 23 15.96 -5.99 -10.32
N GLY A 24 16.49 -5.19 -11.25
CA GLY A 24 17.93 -5.00 -11.40
C GLY A 24 18.56 -4.12 -10.31
N ALA A 25 19.86 -4.31 -10.06
CA ALA A 25 20.64 -3.62 -9.03
C ALA A 25 20.07 -3.77 -7.60
N ARG A 26 19.34 -4.86 -7.35
CA ARG A 26 18.75 -5.25 -6.07
C ARG A 26 19.34 -6.55 -5.56
N ALA A 27 19.32 -6.73 -4.25
CA ALA A 27 19.83 -7.92 -3.57
C ALA A 27 19.06 -8.28 -2.29
N ASP A 28 18.24 -7.38 -1.73
CA ASP A 28 17.51 -7.63 -0.48
C ASP A 28 16.10 -8.18 -0.76
N PRO A 29 15.86 -9.50 -0.59
CA PRO A 29 14.55 -10.09 -0.84
C PRO A 29 13.50 -9.68 0.21
N THR A 30 13.93 -9.23 1.39
CA THR A 30 13.01 -8.85 2.49
C THR A 30 12.25 -7.56 2.21
N ARG A 31 12.67 -6.80 1.19
CA ARG A 31 12.08 -5.52 0.75
C ARG A 31 11.15 -5.65 -0.46
N ILE A 32 10.90 -6.87 -0.93
CA ILE A 32 9.96 -7.14 -2.02
C ILE A 32 8.54 -7.03 -1.49
N ARG A 33 7.68 -6.27 -2.18
CA ARG A 33 6.29 -6.02 -1.80
C ARG A 33 5.37 -6.09 -3.02
N VAL A 34 4.10 -6.37 -2.76
CA VAL A 34 3.00 -6.22 -3.71
C VAL A 34 2.14 -5.06 -3.23
N ALA A 35 1.99 -4.02 -4.05
CA ALA A 35 1.08 -2.91 -3.77
C ALA A 35 0.61 -2.27 -5.07
N ASP A 36 -0.21 -1.23 -5.00
CA ASP A 36 -0.60 -0.49 -6.20
C ASP A 36 0.62 0.17 -6.86
N LEU A 37 0.62 0.23 -8.19
CA LEU A 37 1.67 0.86 -8.97
C LEU A 37 1.97 2.28 -8.48
N ARG A 38 0.95 3.04 -8.05
CA ARG A 38 1.14 4.40 -7.52
C ARG A 38 2.10 4.44 -6.33
N GLU A 39 2.05 3.42 -5.48
CA GLU A 39 2.81 3.32 -4.23
C GLU A 39 4.25 2.88 -4.44
N SER A 40 4.58 2.36 -5.63
CA SER A 40 5.93 1.91 -5.91
C SER A 40 6.93 3.09 -5.90
N THR A 41 7.99 2.95 -5.12
CA THR A 41 9.05 3.95 -4.95
C THR A 41 10.42 3.36 -5.32
N ASN A 42 11.45 4.19 -5.37
CA ASN A 42 12.85 3.79 -5.57
C ASN A 42 13.18 3.06 -6.90
N ASP A 43 12.27 3.01 -7.87
CA ASP A 43 12.53 2.42 -9.20
C ASP A 43 12.25 3.41 -10.35
N PRO A 44 13.26 3.76 -11.18
CA PRO A 44 13.08 4.59 -12.38
C PRO A 44 12.08 4.02 -13.39
N LEU A 45 12.00 2.69 -13.53
CA LEU A 45 11.06 2.06 -14.47
C LEU A 45 9.62 2.30 -14.00
N SER A 46 9.31 1.98 -12.74
CA SER A 46 8.00 2.25 -12.14
C SER A 46 7.58 3.72 -12.28
N ARG A 47 8.51 4.66 -12.05
CA ARG A 47 8.28 6.10 -12.20
C ARG A 47 7.89 6.48 -13.63
N ALA A 48 8.62 5.95 -14.62
CA ALA A 48 8.34 6.21 -16.03
C ALA A 48 7.00 5.63 -16.47
N VAL A 49 6.67 4.42 -16.03
CA VAL A 49 5.38 3.76 -16.31
C VAL A 49 4.23 4.57 -15.71
N ARG A 50 4.31 4.96 -14.43
CA ARG A 50 3.31 5.84 -13.79
C ARG A 50 3.11 7.14 -14.52
N TYR A 51 4.20 7.84 -14.86
CA TYR A 51 4.14 9.11 -15.54
C TYR A 51 3.39 9.00 -16.87
N ARG A 52 3.69 7.97 -17.66
CA ARG A 52 3.05 7.74 -18.96
C ARG A 52 1.60 7.28 -18.83
N LEU A 53 1.29 6.38 -17.90
CA LEU A 53 -0.10 5.95 -17.65
C LEU A 53 -0.98 7.14 -17.27
N ARG A 54 -0.50 8.03 -16.40
CA ARG A 54 -1.23 9.24 -16.04
C ARG A 54 -1.34 10.22 -17.20
N LYS A 55 -0.22 10.54 -17.85
CA LYS A 55 -0.17 11.54 -18.92
C LYS A 55 -0.95 11.11 -20.17
N ASP A 56 -0.75 9.88 -20.62
CA ASP A 56 -1.20 9.42 -21.94
C ASP A 56 -2.56 8.70 -21.84
N HIS A 57 -2.95 8.22 -20.66
CA HIS A 57 -4.15 7.41 -20.46
C HIS A 57 -5.04 7.84 -19.28
N GLY A 58 -4.65 8.83 -18.47
CA GLY A 58 -5.42 9.24 -17.28
C GLY A 58 -5.47 8.19 -16.17
N ILE A 59 -4.62 7.16 -16.22
CA ILE A 59 -4.61 6.06 -15.25
C ILE A 59 -3.62 6.38 -14.14
N GLU A 60 -4.11 6.57 -12.92
CA GLU A 60 -3.28 6.91 -11.76
C GLU A 60 -2.95 5.72 -10.85
N GLY A 61 -3.68 4.60 -10.99
CA GLY A 61 -3.41 3.33 -10.31
C GLY A 61 -4.51 2.32 -10.56
N GLY A 62 -4.79 1.45 -9.60
CA GLY A 62 -5.62 0.26 -9.77
C GLY A 62 -4.87 -0.90 -10.42
N ILE A 63 -3.53 -0.87 -10.38
CA ILE A 63 -2.66 -1.86 -11.02
C ILE A 63 -1.72 -2.41 -9.94
N PRO A 64 -1.95 -3.63 -9.44
CA PRO A 64 -1.02 -4.25 -8.50
C PRO A 64 0.32 -4.51 -9.20
N VAL A 65 1.41 -4.24 -8.47
CA VAL A 65 2.77 -4.49 -8.95
C VAL A 65 3.65 -5.12 -7.88
N VAL A 66 4.54 -6.00 -8.31
CA VAL A 66 5.65 -6.48 -7.50
C VAL A 66 6.85 -5.58 -7.69
N PHE A 67 7.36 -5.01 -6.60
CA PHE A 67 8.50 -4.10 -6.60
C PHE A 67 9.36 -4.28 -5.34
N SER A 68 10.53 -3.65 -5.31
CA SER A 68 11.39 -3.62 -4.14
C SER A 68 11.52 -2.19 -3.59
N LEU A 69 11.39 -2.04 -2.28
CA LEU A 69 11.67 -0.80 -1.56
C LEU A 69 13.17 -0.49 -1.45
N GLU A 70 14.04 -1.43 -1.80
CA GLU A 70 15.48 -1.25 -1.82
C GLU A 70 15.86 -0.17 -2.86
N LYS A 71 16.79 0.73 -2.47
CA LYS A 71 17.41 1.67 -3.42
C LYS A 71 18.40 0.89 -4.31
N PRO A 72 18.48 1.16 -5.62
CA PRO A 72 19.45 0.50 -6.49
C PRO A 72 20.87 0.65 -5.92
N LYS A 73 21.56 -0.48 -5.66
CA LYS A 73 22.91 -0.48 -5.06
C LYS A 73 24.03 -0.41 -6.10
N ALA A 74 23.73 -0.75 -7.35
CA ALA A 74 24.71 -0.78 -8.43
C ALA A 74 24.42 0.28 -9.49
N LYS A 75 25.50 0.87 -10.01
CA LYS A 75 25.44 1.73 -11.20
C LYS A 75 25.40 0.86 -12.46
N LEU A 76 25.01 1.48 -13.56
CA LEU A 76 25.08 0.87 -14.88
C LEU A 76 26.53 0.53 -15.17
N LEU A 77 26.81 -0.72 -15.54
CA LEU A 77 28.15 -1.11 -15.96
C LEU A 77 28.41 -0.53 -17.36
N PRO A 78 29.65 -0.05 -17.63
CA PRO A 78 30.05 0.26 -18.99
C PRO A 78 29.94 -1.02 -19.82
N PHE A 79 29.38 -0.89 -21.02
CA PHE A 79 29.39 -1.98 -21.97
C PHE A 79 30.82 -2.13 -22.48
N LYS A 80 31.42 -3.31 -22.33
CA LYS A 80 32.65 -3.67 -23.02
C LYS A 80 32.31 -4.78 -24.00
N GLY A 81 32.65 -4.59 -25.27
CA GLY A 81 32.47 -5.62 -26.28
C GLY A 81 33.30 -6.88 -25.95
N PRO A 82 33.08 -8.01 -26.67
CA PRO A 82 33.91 -9.22 -26.56
C PRO A 82 35.41 -8.95 -26.79
N SER A 83 35.71 -7.90 -27.55
CA SER A 83 37.03 -7.36 -27.90
C SER A 83 37.68 -6.52 -26.78
N GLY A 84 36.93 -6.12 -25.74
CA GLY A 84 37.40 -5.23 -24.68
C GLY A 84 37.37 -3.74 -25.04
N GLU A 85 36.98 -3.38 -26.25
CA GLU A 85 36.78 -1.99 -26.68
C GLU A 85 35.45 -1.43 -26.16
N GLU A 86 35.39 -0.10 -25.96
CA GLU A 86 34.14 0.62 -25.67
C GLU A 86 33.28 0.65 -26.95
N GLU A 87 32.67 -0.49 -27.26
CA GLU A 87 31.73 -0.60 -28.37
C GLU A 87 30.41 0.06 -28.02
N ASN A 88 29.75 0.63 -29.03
CA ASN A 88 28.49 1.32 -28.81
C ASN A 88 27.44 0.27 -28.40
N PRO A 89 26.81 0.38 -27.22
CA PRO A 89 25.83 -0.62 -26.78
C PRO A 89 24.65 -0.76 -27.78
N SER A 90 24.49 0.24 -28.63
CA SER A 90 23.57 0.28 -29.77
C SER A 90 23.75 -0.88 -30.76
N ASP A 91 24.97 -1.40 -30.89
CA ASP A 91 25.34 -2.36 -31.93
C ASP A 91 24.95 -3.80 -31.57
N TYR A 92 24.60 -4.04 -30.30
CA TYR A 92 24.14 -5.33 -29.77
C TYR A 92 22.63 -5.40 -29.57
N GLN A 93 21.89 -4.50 -30.22
CA GLN A 93 20.44 -4.44 -30.12
C GLN A 93 19.79 -5.60 -30.88
N VAL A 94 19.08 -6.47 -30.16
CA VAL A 94 18.14 -7.44 -30.78
C VAL A 94 16.92 -6.71 -31.38
N VAL A 95 16.59 -5.51 -30.86
CA VAL A 95 15.48 -4.69 -31.33
C VAL A 95 15.95 -3.23 -31.48
N PRO A 96 15.75 -2.59 -32.65
CA PRO A 96 16.14 -1.20 -32.88
C PRO A 96 15.56 -0.25 -31.83
N GLY A 97 16.41 0.56 -31.21
CA GLY A 97 16.04 1.56 -30.19
C GLY A 97 16.06 1.07 -28.74
N PHE A 98 16.49 -0.17 -28.48
CA PHE A 98 16.63 -0.69 -27.12
C PHE A 98 17.99 -0.28 -26.53
N ARG A 99 18.03 0.56 -25.48
CA ARG A 99 19.31 0.90 -24.83
C ARG A 99 19.90 -0.33 -24.17
N VAL A 100 20.99 -0.88 -24.71
CA VAL A 100 21.79 -1.90 -24.02
C VAL A 100 22.53 -1.18 -22.89
N ARG A 101 21.97 -1.27 -21.69
CA ARG A 101 22.63 -0.85 -20.46
C ARG A 101 22.63 -2.05 -19.56
N ILE A 102 23.82 -2.51 -19.17
CA ILE A 102 23.94 -3.67 -18.28
C ILE A 102 23.67 -3.18 -16.86
N ILE A 103 22.42 -3.32 -16.43
CA ILE A 103 22.09 -3.28 -15.01
C ILE A 103 22.46 -4.67 -14.47
N PRO A 104 23.36 -4.79 -13.49
CA PRO A 104 23.67 -6.09 -12.90
C PRO A 104 22.42 -6.63 -12.20
N VAL A 105 22.15 -7.92 -12.39
CA VAL A 105 20.99 -8.60 -11.82
C VAL A 105 21.47 -9.78 -11.00
N LEU A 106 21.08 -9.80 -9.73
CA LEU A 106 21.21 -11.00 -8.91
C LEU A 106 20.03 -11.92 -9.25
N GLY A 107 20.28 -13.04 -9.94
CA GLY A 107 19.23 -13.89 -10.53
C GLY A 107 18.17 -14.38 -9.54
N THR A 108 18.50 -14.47 -8.25
CA THR A 108 17.54 -14.80 -7.18
C THR A 108 16.43 -13.76 -7.04
N ILE A 109 16.69 -12.47 -7.29
CA ILE A 109 15.69 -11.42 -7.11
C ILE A 109 14.58 -11.50 -8.16
N PRO A 110 14.83 -11.55 -9.48
CA PRO A 110 13.77 -11.81 -10.46
C PRO A 110 13.03 -13.13 -10.22
N ALA A 111 13.72 -14.18 -9.77
CA ALA A 111 13.08 -15.45 -9.44
C ALA A 111 12.07 -15.27 -8.28
N ILE A 112 12.44 -14.57 -7.21
CA ILE A 112 11.54 -14.28 -6.09
C ILE A 112 10.40 -13.37 -6.53
N PHE A 113 10.64 -12.37 -7.40
CA PHE A 113 9.57 -11.56 -7.98
C PHE A 113 8.53 -12.45 -8.68
N GLY A 114 8.98 -13.40 -9.51
CA GLY A 114 8.09 -14.36 -10.18
C GLY A 114 7.31 -15.22 -9.21
N GLN A 115 7.95 -15.73 -8.15
CA GLN A 115 7.28 -16.53 -7.12
C GLN A 115 6.24 -15.72 -6.33
N VAL A 116 6.54 -14.47 -5.99
CA VAL A 116 5.59 -13.56 -5.34
C VAL A 116 4.40 -13.27 -6.26
N MET A 117 4.65 -13.04 -7.55
CA MET A 117 3.57 -12.85 -8.53
C MET A 117 2.67 -14.07 -8.64
N ALA A 118 3.26 -15.27 -8.74
CA ALA A 118 2.52 -16.52 -8.83
C ALA A 118 1.65 -16.73 -7.57
N SER A 119 2.24 -16.57 -6.39
CA SER A 119 1.52 -16.66 -5.12
C SER A 119 0.33 -15.68 -5.05
N TYR A 120 0.56 -14.41 -5.41
CA TYR A 120 -0.49 -13.40 -5.46
C TYR A 120 -1.61 -13.77 -6.44
N VAL A 121 -1.29 -14.25 -7.64
CA VAL A 121 -2.32 -14.66 -8.62
C VAL A 121 -3.13 -15.84 -8.09
N VAL A 122 -2.48 -16.85 -7.49
CA VAL A 122 -3.17 -18.02 -6.94
C VAL A 122 -4.12 -17.61 -5.82
N THR A 123 -3.69 -16.75 -4.89
CA THR A 123 -4.55 -16.31 -3.77
C THR A 123 -5.76 -15.50 -4.26
N GLN A 124 -5.57 -14.65 -5.27
CA GLN A 124 -6.67 -13.91 -5.90
C GLN A 124 -7.66 -14.81 -6.64
N LEU A 125 -7.18 -15.89 -7.26
CA LEU A 125 -8.03 -16.86 -7.99
C LEU A 125 -8.82 -17.76 -7.03
N THR A 126 -8.26 -18.11 -5.88
CA THR A 126 -8.93 -18.94 -4.87
C THR A 126 -9.86 -18.13 -3.96
N GLY A 127 -9.84 -16.79 -4.07
CA GLY A 127 -10.56 -15.91 -3.15
C GLY A 127 -9.96 -15.88 -1.74
N LEU A 128 -8.72 -16.37 -1.58
CA LEU A 128 -8.01 -16.27 -0.32
C LEU A 128 -7.56 -14.82 -0.11
N ASN A 129 -8.13 -14.18 0.91
CA ASN A 129 -7.81 -12.79 1.25
C ASN A 129 -6.41 -12.70 1.87
N VAL A 130 -5.42 -12.30 1.07
CA VAL A 130 -4.06 -12.04 1.53
C VAL A 130 -3.84 -10.53 1.57
N GLN A 131 -3.63 -10.00 2.76
CA GLN A 131 -3.35 -8.58 2.97
C GLN A 131 -1.84 -8.33 2.95
N PRO A 132 -1.34 -7.48 2.04
CA PRO A 132 0.07 -7.13 2.03
C PRO A 132 0.40 -6.19 3.21
N GLU A 133 1.63 -6.30 3.70
CA GLU A 133 2.19 -5.34 4.64
C GLU A 133 2.14 -3.91 4.08
N PRO A 134 1.75 -2.91 4.89
CA PRO A 134 1.78 -1.51 4.49
C PRO A 134 3.16 -1.08 3.97
N ILE A 135 3.16 -0.18 2.98
CA ILE A 135 4.39 0.40 2.44
C ILE A 135 5.04 1.38 3.42
N VAL A 136 4.21 2.05 4.23
CA VAL A 136 4.67 2.86 5.36
C VAL A 136 4.92 1.94 6.54
N ASN A 137 6.12 2.03 7.11
CA ASN A 137 6.39 1.43 8.40
C ASN A 137 6.43 2.54 9.45
N LEU A 138 5.57 2.43 10.46
CA LEU A 138 5.56 3.31 11.62
C LEU A 138 6.44 2.70 12.72
N ASP A 139 7.14 3.55 13.46
CA ASP A 139 7.81 3.12 14.69
C ASP A 139 6.86 3.16 15.89
N LEU A 140 7.35 2.69 17.04
CA LEU A 140 6.58 2.64 18.28
C LEU A 140 6.11 4.01 18.76
N ASP A 141 6.86 5.07 18.50
CA ASP A 141 6.50 6.42 18.94
C ASP A 141 5.31 6.97 18.16
N HIS A 142 5.18 6.65 16.88
CA HIS A 142 3.97 6.97 16.11
C HIS A 142 2.71 6.31 16.71
N TYR A 143 2.80 5.04 17.13
CA TYR A 143 1.67 4.34 17.75
C TYR A 143 1.36 4.89 19.14
N ARG A 144 2.38 5.29 19.93
CA ARG A 144 2.18 5.97 21.21
C ARG A 144 1.47 7.31 21.02
N VAL A 145 1.84 8.09 20.02
CA VAL A 145 1.16 9.35 19.69
C VAL A 145 -0.29 9.10 19.28
N LEU A 146 -0.56 8.05 18.50
CA LEU A 146 -1.92 7.68 18.11
C LEU A 146 -2.77 7.25 19.31
N HIS A 147 -2.19 6.47 20.23
CA HIS A 147 -2.85 6.05 21.47
C HIS A 147 -3.13 7.24 22.41
N GLN A 148 -2.15 8.12 22.62
CA GLN A 148 -2.31 9.32 23.43
C GLN A 148 -3.40 10.24 22.85
N ARG A 149 -3.44 10.39 21.52
CA ARG A 149 -4.50 11.14 20.83
C ARG A 149 -5.88 10.52 21.03
N LEU A 150 -6.01 9.19 21.05
CA LEU A 150 -7.26 8.51 21.36
C LEU A 150 -7.73 8.84 22.79
N ILE A 151 -6.82 8.77 23.77
CA ILE A 151 -7.11 9.10 25.18
C ILE A 151 -7.60 10.54 25.31
N GLU A 152 -6.87 11.50 24.75
CA GLU A 152 -7.22 12.93 24.81
C GLU A 152 -8.58 13.21 24.15
N HIS A 153 -8.85 12.54 23.03
CA HIS A 153 -10.12 12.66 22.32
C HIS A 153 -11.29 12.09 23.13
N GLU A 154 -11.10 10.96 23.79
CA GLU A 154 -12.10 10.32 24.65
C GLU A 154 -12.41 11.16 25.90
N GLU A 155 -11.39 11.76 26.51
CA GLU A 155 -11.58 12.73 27.60
C GLU A 155 -12.36 13.96 27.14
N SER A 156 -12.08 14.47 25.94
CA SER A 156 -12.75 15.63 25.37
C SER A 156 -14.23 15.35 25.06
N LEU A 157 -14.56 14.20 24.47
CA LEU A 157 -15.92 13.86 24.05
C LEU A 157 -16.80 13.30 25.18
N PHE A 158 -16.25 12.41 26.01
CA PHE A 158 -17.00 11.67 27.02
C PHE A 158 -16.68 12.09 28.45
N GLY A 159 -15.74 13.02 28.64
CA GLY A 159 -15.29 13.48 29.96
C GLY A 159 -14.38 12.50 30.70
N THR A 160 -14.04 11.36 30.09
CA THR A 160 -13.18 10.33 30.70
C THR A 160 -12.58 9.39 29.66
N ALA A 161 -11.35 8.93 29.90
CA ALA A 161 -10.71 7.86 29.13
C ALA A 161 -10.86 6.46 29.76
N MET A 162 -11.69 6.28 30.79
CA MET A 162 -11.87 4.97 31.45
C MET A 162 -12.39 3.86 30.52
N GLN A 163 -12.98 4.24 29.38
CA GLN A 163 -13.53 3.33 28.38
C GLN A 163 -12.54 3.03 27.23
N VAL A 164 -11.31 3.56 27.31
CA VAL A 164 -10.20 3.13 26.44
C VAL A 164 -9.66 1.81 26.98
N GLN A 165 -9.96 0.74 26.25
CA GLN A 165 -9.64 -0.64 26.62
C GLN A 165 -8.55 -1.22 25.71
N VAL A 166 -7.73 -0.36 25.12
CA VAL A 166 -6.62 -0.76 24.27
C VAL A 166 -5.29 -0.26 24.83
N ASP A 167 -4.24 -1.05 24.69
CA ASP A 167 -2.87 -0.62 24.89
C ASP A 167 -2.16 -0.20 23.57
N VAL A 168 -0.87 0.11 23.65
CA VAL A 168 -0.09 0.56 22.48
C VAL A 168 0.11 -0.56 21.45
N GLU A 169 0.21 -1.82 21.88
CA GLU A 169 0.36 -2.97 20.98
C GLU A 169 -0.96 -3.25 20.24
N GLU A 170 -2.08 -3.12 20.93
CA GLU A 170 -3.43 -3.20 20.35
C GLU A 170 -3.71 -2.04 19.38
N VAL A 171 -3.28 -0.81 19.72
CA VAL A 171 -3.31 0.33 18.80
C VAL A 171 -2.46 0.06 17.55
N MET A 172 -1.30 -0.58 17.71
CA MET A 172 -0.48 -0.99 16.58
C MET A 172 -1.20 -2.02 15.72
N TYR A 173 -1.85 -3.02 16.30
CA TYR A 173 -2.68 -3.98 15.55
C TYR A 173 -3.79 -3.27 14.77
N VAL A 174 -4.58 -2.42 15.45
CA VAL A 174 -5.68 -1.69 14.81
C VAL A 174 -5.16 -0.80 13.67
N ALA A 175 -4.10 -0.02 13.90
CA ALA A 175 -3.59 0.87 12.87
C ALA A 175 -2.92 0.11 11.71
N LYS A 176 -2.07 -0.88 12.00
CA LYS A 176 -1.22 -1.56 11.01
C LYS A 176 -1.91 -2.73 10.32
N GLU A 177 -2.54 -3.62 11.09
CA GLU A 177 -3.11 -4.88 10.59
C GLU A 177 -4.59 -4.75 10.21
N LEU A 178 -5.33 -3.91 10.93
CA LEU A 178 -6.75 -3.71 10.66
C LEU A 178 -6.98 -2.67 9.55
N TRP A 179 -6.32 -1.52 9.65
CA TRP A 179 -6.54 -0.37 8.76
C TRP A 179 -5.37 -0.05 7.81
N HIS A 180 -4.28 -0.81 7.86
CA HIS A 180 -3.13 -0.66 6.96
C HIS A 180 -2.53 0.75 6.91
N VAL A 181 -2.58 1.47 8.04
CA VAL A 181 -2.12 2.85 8.22
C VAL A 181 -2.83 3.81 7.24
N ARG A 182 -4.13 3.59 7.03
CA ARG A 182 -5.00 4.44 6.20
C ARG A 182 -6.30 4.73 6.92
N SER A 183 -6.97 5.76 6.46
CA SER A 183 -8.36 5.97 6.85
C SER A 183 -9.23 4.78 6.41
N ALA A 184 -10.14 4.35 7.28
CA ALA A 184 -11.19 3.41 6.98
C ALA A 184 -12.03 3.87 5.77
N ARG A 185 -12.11 5.18 5.49
CA ARG A 185 -12.81 5.73 4.32
C ARG A 185 -12.01 5.65 3.03
N ASP A 186 -10.70 5.40 3.07
CA ASP A 186 -9.90 5.25 1.86
C ASP A 186 -10.13 3.86 1.24
N GLN A 187 -10.76 3.83 0.06
CA GLN A 187 -10.98 2.61 -0.73
C GLN A 187 -9.75 2.19 -1.52
N PHE A 188 -8.92 3.17 -1.90
CA PHE A 188 -7.69 2.98 -2.65
C PHE A 188 -6.62 3.88 -2.07
N ALA A 189 -5.35 3.50 -2.22
CA ALA A 189 -4.24 4.36 -1.86
C ALA A 189 -4.34 5.69 -2.64
N LYS A 190 -4.70 6.83 -2.04
CA LYS A 190 -4.74 8.11 -2.77
C LYS A 190 -3.38 8.79 -2.79
N ASP A 191 -2.71 8.75 -1.65
CA ASP A 191 -1.46 9.48 -1.40
C ASP A 191 -0.22 8.58 -1.43
N VAL A 192 0.89 9.12 -1.94
CA VAL A 192 2.17 8.41 -2.05
C VAL A 192 3.34 9.30 -1.61
N GLY A 193 4.42 8.69 -1.11
CA GLY A 193 5.61 9.42 -0.67
C GLY A 193 5.30 10.46 0.42
N ARG A 194 5.63 11.73 0.19
CA ARG A 194 5.39 12.80 1.18
C ARG A 194 3.90 13.04 1.45
N GLY A 195 3.02 12.86 0.47
CA GLY A 195 1.56 12.98 0.67
C GLY A 195 1.05 11.93 1.64
N MET A 196 1.56 10.70 1.50
CA MET A 196 1.22 9.58 2.37
C MET A 196 1.61 9.86 3.83
N TRP A 197 2.83 10.36 4.08
CA TRP A 197 3.25 10.75 5.43
C TRP A 197 2.42 11.91 6.02
N ARG A 198 1.96 12.86 5.21
CA ARG A 198 1.02 13.89 5.69
C ARG A 198 -0.31 13.26 6.09
N SER A 199 -0.84 12.38 5.26
CA SER A 199 -2.07 11.65 5.57
C SER A 199 -1.94 10.86 6.87
N VAL A 200 -0.81 10.19 7.11
CA VAL A 200 -0.54 9.44 8.35
C VAL A 200 -0.61 10.33 9.59
N ASN A 201 -0.05 11.55 9.51
CA ASN A 201 -0.06 12.49 10.64
C ASN A 201 -1.47 13.01 10.96
N GLU A 202 -2.37 12.98 9.97
CA GLU A 202 -3.78 13.38 10.11
C GLU A 202 -4.69 12.25 10.61
N LEU A 203 -4.16 11.03 10.84
CA LEU A 203 -4.96 9.90 11.29
C LEU A 203 -5.20 9.92 12.80
N MET A 204 -6.40 9.54 13.22
CA MET A 204 -6.77 9.34 14.61
C MET A 204 -7.68 8.13 14.74
N LEU A 205 -7.66 7.50 15.91
CA LEU A 205 -8.58 6.43 16.25
C LEU A 205 -9.84 7.03 16.87
N VAL A 206 -10.99 6.55 16.45
CA VAL A 206 -12.29 6.87 17.05
C VAL A 206 -13.14 5.61 17.18
N ARG A 207 -14.13 5.66 18.06
CA ARG A 207 -15.10 4.57 18.22
C ARG A 207 -15.97 4.46 16.97
N TRP A 208 -16.15 3.24 16.47
CA TRP A 208 -17.14 2.97 15.45
C TRP A 208 -18.55 3.17 16.01
N ASP A 209 -18.85 2.49 17.11
CA ASP A 209 -20.06 2.63 17.90
C ASP A 209 -19.77 3.41 19.18
N LYS A 210 -20.39 4.57 19.33
CA LYS A 210 -20.22 5.47 20.49
C LYS A 210 -20.72 4.83 21.80
N GLU A 211 -21.67 3.91 21.72
CA GLU A 211 -22.25 3.26 22.90
C GLU A 211 -21.33 2.18 23.48
N LYS A 212 -20.37 1.69 22.69
CA LYS A 212 -19.41 0.66 23.09
C LYS A 212 -18.07 1.27 23.50
N PRO A 213 -17.28 0.60 24.36
CA PRO A 213 -15.94 1.08 24.72
C PRO A 213 -14.99 1.13 23.51
N ALA A 214 -13.91 1.90 23.64
CA ALA A 214 -12.83 1.94 22.67
C ALA A 214 -11.96 0.67 22.81
N SER A 215 -12.38 -0.41 22.16
CA SER A 215 -11.71 -1.72 22.12
C SER A 215 -11.19 -2.05 20.71
N VAL A 216 -10.37 -3.09 20.58
CA VAL A 216 -9.83 -3.56 19.27
C VAL A 216 -10.90 -3.86 18.21
N SER A 217 -12.11 -4.25 18.65
CA SER A 217 -13.25 -4.57 17.78
C SER A 217 -14.24 -3.41 17.61
N ASN A 218 -13.92 -2.21 18.12
CA ASN A 218 -14.77 -1.03 18.01
C ASN A 218 -13.99 0.23 17.61
N LEU A 219 -12.74 0.11 17.15
CA LEU A 219 -11.91 1.25 16.76
C LEU A 219 -11.72 1.30 15.24
N ILE A 220 -12.00 2.48 14.68
CA ILE A 220 -11.74 2.81 13.28
C ILE A 220 -10.67 3.89 13.19
N LEU A 221 -9.81 3.81 12.17
CA LEU A 221 -8.81 4.83 11.89
C LEU A 221 -9.37 5.81 10.86
N LEU A 222 -9.41 7.11 11.15
CA LEU A 222 -9.95 8.14 10.26
C LEU A 222 -9.03 9.36 10.21
N LYS A 223 -9.16 10.19 9.17
CA LYS A 223 -8.56 11.53 9.20
C LYS A 223 -9.35 12.44 10.13
N PHE A 224 -8.72 13.46 10.70
CA PHE A 224 -9.39 14.42 11.60
C PHE A 224 -10.77 14.89 11.12
N LYS A 225 -10.88 15.38 9.87
CA LYS A 225 -12.17 15.83 9.32
C LYS A 225 -13.20 14.71 9.17
N GLU A 226 -12.74 13.52 8.84
CA GLU A 226 -13.61 12.35 8.66
C GLU A 226 -14.12 11.84 10.02
N ALA A 227 -13.32 11.99 11.08
CA ALA A 227 -13.71 11.69 12.45
C ALA A 227 -14.81 12.64 12.92
N ASP A 228 -14.65 13.95 12.70
CA ASP A 228 -15.69 14.95 13.00
C ASP A 228 -17.02 14.62 12.29
N GLU A 229 -16.95 14.26 11.00
CA GLU A 229 -18.12 13.85 10.21
C GLU A 229 -18.76 12.56 10.74
N HIS A 230 -17.95 11.55 11.07
CA HIS A 230 -18.43 10.28 11.66
C HIS A 230 -19.14 10.53 12.99
N GLU A 231 -18.58 11.40 13.83
CA GLU A 231 -19.13 11.74 15.13
C GLU A 231 -20.37 12.65 15.05
N SER A 232 -20.58 13.34 13.94
CA SER A 232 -21.82 14.09 13.72
C SER A 232 -23.02 13.20 13.33
N ARG A 233 -22.79 11.92 12.99
CA ARG A 233 -23.81 10.99 12.52
C ARG A 233 -24.05 9.85 13.51
N THR A 234 -25.19 9.20 13.34
CA THR A 234 -25.54 7.93 13.98
C THR A 234 -25.14 6.75 13.10
N LEU A 235 -25.00 5.55 13.68
CA LEU A 235 -24.66 4.36 12.91
C LEU A 235 -25.79 3.97 11.95
N GLU A 236 -27.04 4.22 12.32
CA GLU A 236 -28.22 4.00 11.49
C GLU A 236 -28.16 4.89 10.24
N GLU A 237 -27.84 6.17 10.38
CA GLU A 237 -27.66 7.09 9.25
C GLU A 237 -26.53 6.66 8.32
N ILE A 238 -25.40 6.21 8.88
CA ILE A 238 -24.26 5.72 8.07
C ILE A 238 -24.66 4.45 7.31
N LYS A 239 -25.40 3.54 7.95
CA LYS A 239 -25.89 2.32 7.31
C LYS A 239 -26.86 2.59 6.17
N GLU A 240 -27.72 3.60 6.30
CA GLU A 240 -28.66 4.00 5.26
C GLU A 240 -28.00 4.77 4.11
N LEU A 241 -27.11 5.71 4.42
CA LEU A 241 -26.47 6.59 3.42
C LEU A 241 -25.29 5.92 2.71
N GLU A 242 -24.52 5.10 3.42
CA GLU A 242 -23.24 4.54 2.95
C GLU A 242 -23.13 3.02 3.29
N PRO A 243 -24.04 2.17 2.77
CA PRO A 243 -24.11 0.75 3.16
C PRO A 243 -22.82 -0.03 2.86
N GLU A 244 -22.16 0.25 1.73
CA GLU A 244 -20.88 -0.40 1.38
C GLU A 244 -19.75 -0.04 2.36
N PHE A 245 -19.75 1.19 2.88
CA PHE A 245 -18.78 1.61 3.89
C PHE A 245 -19.06 0.91 5.22
N TYR A 246 -20.33 0.90 5.65
CA TYR A 246 -20.78 0.22 6.86
C TYR A 246 -20.39 -1.27 6.85
N GLU A 247 -20.75 -2.01 5.78
CA GLU A 247 -20.44 -3.44 5.67
C GLU A 247 -18.93 -3.73 5.71
N ARG A 248 -18.13 -2.88 5.06
CA ARG A 248 -16.67 -3.03 5.06
C ARG A 248 -16.08 -2.82 6.45
N VAL A 249 -16.57 -1.82 7.19
CA VAL A 249 -16.10 -1.56 8.55
C VAL A 249 -16.51 -2.69 9.49
N GLU A 250 -17.78 -3.10 9.46
CA GLU A 250 -18.28 -4.24 10.23
C GLU A 250 -17.49 -5.53 9.95
N SER A 251 -17.21 -5.82 8.68
CA SER A 251 -16.40 -6.98 8.31
C SER A 251 -14.97 -6.89 8.85
N ALA A 252 -14.37 -5.69 8.89
CA ALA A 252 -13.04 -5.49 9.46
C ALA A 252 -13.07 -5.69 10.98
N LEU A 253 -13.99 -5.04 11.67
CA LEU A 253 -14.13 -5.13 13.13
C LEU A 253 -14.45 -6.56 13.60
N LYS A 254 -15.28 -7.29 12.84
CA LYS A 254 -15.56 -8.70 13.10
C LYS A 254 -14.32 -9.59 12.99
N ARG A 255 -13.40 -9.27 12.06
CA ARG A 255 -12.10 -9.95 11.98
C ARG A 255 -11.26 -9.66 13.22
N ALA A 256 -11.19 -8.40 13.66
CA ALA A 256 -10.47 -8.05 14.89
C ALA A 256 -11.04 -8.79 16.11
N GLN A 257 -12.36 -8.91 16.20
CA GLN A 257 -13.02 -9.71 17.24
C GLN A 257 -12.57 -11.19 17.21
N MET A 258 -12.52 -11.80 16.02
CA MET A 258 -12.07 -13.19 15.86
C MET A 258 -10.59 -13.38 16.22
N ASP A 259 -9.72 -12.44 15.84
CA ASP A 259 -8.27 -12.51 16.11
C ASP A 259 -7.96 -12.43 17.62
N PHE A 260 -8.79 -11.72 18.39
CA PHE A 260 -8.65 -11.57 19.84
C PHE A 260 -9.54 -12.51 20.66
N GLY A 261 -10.36 -13.34 20.01
CA GLY A 261 -11.26 -14.29 20.69
C GLY A 261 -12.35 -13.63 21.54
N LEU A 262 -12.81 -12.44 21.13
CA LEU A 262 -13.79 -11.61 21.83
C LEU A 262 -15.25 -11.91 21.45
#